data_AF-A0A821GHR1-F1
#
_entry.id   AF-A0A821GHR1-F1
#
_cell.length_a   1.000
_cell.length_b   1.000
_cell.length_c   1.000
_cell.angle_alpha   90.00
_cell.angle_beta   90.00
_cell.angle_gamma   90.00
#
_symmetry.space_group_name_H-M   'P 1'
#
loop_
_entity.id
_entity.type
_entity.pdbx_description
1 polymer ?
#
loop_
_entity_poly.entity_id
_entity_poly.type
_entity_poly.pdbx_seq_one_letter_code
_entity_poly.pdbx_strand_id
1 'polypeptide(L)' 'EKAKRVIGQKGYDLICCNCEHFATECRYGVPISRQVDIIGVLLFSIVLLNGTKLISSISKTGASQK' A
#
# COMPACT_ATOMS: atom_id res chain seq x y z
N GLU A 1 -14.40 -6.46 25.24
CA GLU A 1 -13.13 -7.03 25.72
C GLU A 1 -11.89 -6.69 24.88
N LYS A 2 -11.85 -6.89 23.55
CA LYS A 2 -10.65 -6.56 22.73
C LYS A 2 -10.17 -5.10 22.87
N ALA A 3 -11.09 -4.14 22.82
CA ALA A 3 -10.74 -2.72 22.89
C ALA A 3 -10.04 -2.30 24.19
N LYS A 4 -10.31 -3.00 25.30
CA LYS A 4 -9.66 -2.73 26.59
C LYS A 4 -8.19 -3.16 26.61
N ARG A 5 -7.78 -4.07 25.72
CA ARG A 5 -6.42 -4.65 25.70
C ARG A 5 -5.35 -3.72 25.13
N VAL A 6 -5.76 -2.69 24.38
CA VAL A 6 -4.84 -1.74 23.73
C VAL A 6 -4.74 -0.40 24.47
N ILE A 7 -5.56 -0.19 25.52
CA ILE A 7 -5.52 1.02 26.34
C ILE A 7 -4.17 1.07 27.08
N GLY A 8 -3.40 2.13 26.84
CA GLY A 8 -2.08 2.34 27.46
C GLY A 8 -0.88 1.85 26.64
N GLN A 9 -1.08 1.25 25.46
CA GLN A 9 0.02 0.98 24.54
C GLN A 9 0.65 2.27 24.04
N LYS A 10 1.99 2.28 23.93
CA LYS A 10 2.79 3.39 23.42
C LYS A 10 3.39 3.00 22.07
N GLY A 11 3.47 3.96 21.15
CA GLY A 11 3.82 3.72 19.76
C GLY A 11 2.54 3.50 18.94
N TYR A 12 2.19 4.50 18.14
CA TYR A 12 1.02 4.44 17.26
C TYR A 12 1.52 4.29 15.82
N ASP A 13 1.14 3.20 15.18
CA ASP A 13 1.45 2.96 13.77
C ASP A 13 0.33 3.57 12.91
N LEU A 14 0.65 4.67 12.23
CA LEU A 14 -0.28 5.38 11.36
C LEU A 14 -0.66 4.59 10.10
N ILE A 15 0.16 3.63 9.69
CA ILE A 15 0.08 2.99 8.37
C ILE A 15 -0.55 1.61 8.48
N CYS A 16 -0.07 0.76 9.39
CA CYS A 16 -0.48 -0.64 9.48
C CYS A 16 -1.42 -0.94 10.65
N CYS A 17 -1.28 -0.26 11.79
CA CYS A 17 -2.07 -0.54 13.01
C CYS A 17 -2.79 0.71 13.54
N ASN A 18 -3.40 1.47 12.64
CA ASN A 18 -4.10 2.71 12.99
C ASN A 18 -5.54 2.47 13.49
N CYS A 19 -6.26 3.55 13.73
CA CYS A 19 -7.62 3.55 14.27
C CYS A 19 -8.61 2.78 13.39
N GLU A 20 -8.44 2.80 12.06
CA GLU A 20 -9.31 2.06 11.14
C GLU A 20 -9.09 0.56 11.31
N HIS A 21 -7.83 0.12 11.38
CA HIS A 21 -7.46 -1.28 11.58
C HIS A 21 -8.00 -1.83 12.91
N PHE A 22 -7.88 -1.06 13.98
CA PHE A 22 -8.43 -1.42 15.29
C PHE A 22 -9.96 -1.44 15.31
N ALA A 23 -10.62 -0.47 14.67
CA ALA A 23 -12.08 -0.42 14.60
C ALA A 23 -12.64 -1.57 13.77
N THR A 24 -12.02 -1.92 12.64
CA THR A 24 -12.43 -3.06 11.81
C THR A 24 -12.19 -4.39 12.51
N GLU A 25 -11.09 -4.55 13.24
CA GLU A 25 -10.85 -5.74 14.06
C GLU A 25 -11.91 -5.90 15.18
N CYS A 26 -12.28 -4.80 15.83
CA CYS A 26 -13.31 -4.81 16.86
C CYS A 26 -14.70 -5.14 16.30
N ARG A 27 -14.99 -4.68 15.08
CA ARG A 27 -16.32 -4.79 14.45
C ARG A 27 -16.51 -6.12 13.71
N TYR A 28 -15.50 -6.57 12.98
CA TYR A 28 -15.57 -7.68 12.02
C TYR A 28 -14.65 -8.85 12.37
N GLY A 29 -13.76 -8.69 13.36
CA GLY A 29 -12.81 -9.73 13.77
C GLY A 29 -11.60 -9.88 12.84
N VAL A 30 -11.58 -9.18 11.71
CA VAL A 30 -10.47 -9.11 10.75
C VAL A 30 -10.02 -7.67 10.59
N PRO A 31 -8.71 -7.38 10.65
CA PRO A 31 -8.26 -6.02 10.60
C PRO A 31 -7.93 -5.63 9.16
N ILE A 32 -8.96 -5.20 8.43
CA ILE A 32 -8.85 -4.74 7.04
C ILE A 32 -8.56 -3.23 7.07
N SER A 33 -7.54 -2.79 6.33
CA SER A 33 -7.16 -1.38 6.21
C SER A 33 -7.14 -0.94 4.76
N ARG A 34 -8.00 0.02 4.41
CA ARG A 34 -8.09 0.60 3.06
C ARG A 34 -6.79 1.32 2.66
N GLN A 35 -5.99 1.74 3.63
CA GLN A 35 -4.75 2.49 3.40
C GLN A 35 -3.64 1.61 2.82
N VAL A 36 -3.55 0.34 3.26
CA VAL A 36 -2.61 -0.64 2.69
C VAL A 36 -2.98 -0.97 1.24
N ASP A 37 -4.28 -1.09 0.95
CA ASP A 37 -4.76 -1.32 -0.42
C ASP A 37 -4.40 -0.16 -1.35
N ILE A 38 -4.60 1.09 -0.91
CA ILE A 38 -4.26 2.28 -1.69
C ILE A 38 -2.75 2.37 -1.95
N ILE A 39 -1.92 2.09 -0.94
CA ILE A 39 -0.46 2.09 -1.08
C ILE A 39 -0.02 1.02 -2.08
N GLY A 40 -0.58 -0.20 -1.98
CA GLY A 40 -0.28 -1.29 -2.92
C GLY A 40 -0.61 -0.92 -4.36
N VAL A 41 -1.78 -0.34 -4.61
CA VAL A 41 -2.21 0.12 -5.94
C VAL A 41 -1.29 1.22 -6.48
N LEU A 42 -0.90 2.19 -5.63
CA LEU A 42 -0.02 3.29 -6.04
C LEU A 42 1.38 2.78 -6.41
N LEU A 43 1.97 1.91 -5.59
CA LEU A 43 3.28 1.31 -5.85
C LEU A 43 3.26 0.49 -7.14
N PHE A 44 2.23 -0.34 -7.32
CA PHE A 44 2.05 -1.12 -8.54
C PHE A 44 1.95 -0.22 -9.78
N SER A 45 1.18 0.87 -9.69
CA SER A 45 1.03 1.85 -10.77
C SER A 45 2.36 2.53 -11.12
N ILE A 46 3.18 2.89 -10.12
CA ILE A 46 4.51 3.47 -10.33
C ILE A 46 5.44 2.48 -11.05
N VAL A 47 5.43 1.20 -10.67
CA VAL A 47 6.25 0.17 -11.34
C VAL A 47 5.85 0.02 -12.81
N LEU A 48 4.56 -0.02 -13.12
CA LEU A 48 4.06 -0.08 -14.50
C LEU A 48 4.46 1.16 -15.33
N LEU A 49 4.33 2.36 -14.76
CA LEU A 49 4.69 3.61 -15.45
C LEU A 49 6.20 3.69 -15.73
N ASN A 50 7.06 3.21 -14.82
CA ASN A 50 8.50 3.20 -15.05
C ASN A 50 8.93 2.08 -16.01
N GLY A 51 8.31 0.90 -15.93
CA GLY A 51 8.55 -0.21 -16.86
C GLY A 51 8.20 0.14 -18.30
N THR A 52 7.07 0.80 -18.53
CA THR A 52 6.65 1.25 -19.88
C THR A 52 7.59 2.32 -20.46
N LYS A 53 8.06 3.27 -19.64
CA LYS A 53 9.08 4.25 -20.06
C LYS A 53 10.37 3.58 -20.51
N LEU A 54 10.87 2.59 -19.75
CA LEU A 54 12.09 1.85 -20.10
C LEU A 54 11.95 1.12 -21.44
N ILE A 55 10.84 0.41 -21.65
CA ILE A 55 10.56 -0.31 -22.90
C ILE A 55 10.47 0.67 -24.08
N SER A 56 9.83 1.82 -23.88
CA SER A 56 9.72 2.84 -24.94
C SER A 56 11.09 3.44 -25.34
N SER A 57 12.01 3.60 -24.40
CA SER A 57 13.38 4.08 -24.66
C SER A 57 14.22 3.04 -25.40
N ILE A 58 14.09 1.76 -25.05
CA ILE A 58 14.76 0.65 -25.76
C ILE A 58 14.24 0.53 -27.18
N SER A 59 12.92 0.64 -27.38
CA SER A 59 12.28 0.60 -28.70
C SER A 59 12.75 1.73 -29.62
N LYS A 60 12.83 2.97 -29.10
CA LYS A 60 13.35 4.12 -29.86
C LYS A 60 14.83 3.99 -30.23
N THR A 61 15.65 3.44 -29.33
CA THR A 61 17.08 3.24 -29.57
C THR A 61 17.33 2.15 -30.61
N GLY A 62 16.55 1.07 -30.60
CA GLY A 62 16.61 0.01 -31.61
C GLY A 62 16.12 0.43 -33.00
N ALA A 63 15.17 1.37 -33.09
CA ALA A 63 14.66 1.89 -34.36
C ALA A 63 15.61 2.89 -35.05
N SER A 64 16.51 3.54 -34.31
CA SER A 64 17.47 4.52 -34.85
C SER A 64 18.77 3.89 -35.40
N GLN A 65 18.95 2.57 -35.26
CA GLN A 65 20.12 1.82 -35.72
C GLN A 65 19.85 1.01 -37.02
N LYS A 66 18.74 1.28 -37.71
CA LYS A 66 18.37 0.63 -38.98
C LYS A 66 18.35 1.61 -40.13
#